data_AF-A0A7W9B1U9-F1
#
_entry.id   AF-A0A7W9B1U9-F1
#
_cell.length_a   1.000
_cell.length_b   1.000
_cell.length_c   1.000
_cell.angle_alpha   90.00
_cell.angle_beta   90.00
_cell.angle_gamma   90.00
#
_symmetry.space_group_name_H-M   'P 1'
#
loop_
_entity.id
_entity.type
_entity.pdbx_description
1 polymer ?
#
loop_
_entity_poly.entity_id
_entity_poly.type
_entity_poly.pdbx_seq_one_letter_code
_entity_poly.pdbx_strand_id
1 'polypeptide(L)'
;MAVVSAAAARLSVEQQRRIAANETELVHIVEAVVSELATKSSHTLAKVPVEKFVEVSQGMGPGQLVDKDEGRRRLAEFAKPTRIEDWAGAVAGPGDIEKKFGTKRSTLHDWHKRGAVIGLLKGERKHVFPLAQFVDGRPVEGMAQIMRIIHNPRVAWRWLTDLKPSIGGTPLEHLKKGNLEVVLDAAERDFG
;
A
#
# COMPACT_ATOMS: atom_id res chain seq x y z
N MET A 1 -22.39 9.09 21.80
CA MET A 1 -23.55 9.24 22.71
C MET A 1 -24.21 7.92 23.13
N ALA A 2 -24.35 6.91 22.25
CA ALA A 2 -25.04 5.66 22.60
C ALA A 2 -24.35 4.79 23.68
N VAL A 3 -23.01 4.74 23.69
CA VAL A 3 -22.25 3.88 24.63
C VAL A 3 -22.28 4.41 26.08
N VAL A 4 -22.26 5.74 26.25
CA VAL A 4 -22.34 6.40 27.56
C VAL A 4 -23.72 6.16 28.20
N SER A 5 -24.78 6.19 27.39
CA SER A 5 -26.14 5.89 27.83
C SER A 5 -26.29 4.42 28.30
N ALA A 6 -25.68 3.47 27.59
CA ALA A 6 -25.68 2.06 27.96
C ALA A 6 -24.92 1.77 29.27
N ALA A 7 -23.86 2.53 29.57
CA ALA A 7 -23.13 2.42 30.82
C ALA A 7 -23.90 3.04 32.00
N ALA A 8 -24.56 4.18 31.79
CA ALA A 8 -25.40 4.83 32.80
C ALA A 8 -26.60 3.96 33.23
N ALA A 9 -27.14 3.15 32.30
CA ALA A 9 -28.22 2.20 32.58
C ALA A 9 -27.82 1.03 33.52
N ARG A 10 -26.52 0.82 33.78
CA ARG A 10 -26.01 -0.21 34.70
C ARG A 10 -25.81 0.30 36.14
N LEU A 11 -26.01 1.60 36.37
CA LEU A 11 -25.86 2.24 37.67
C LEU A 11 -27.18 2.21 38.44
N SER A 12 -27.12 2.12 39.76
CA SER A 12 -28.34 2.21 40.59
C SER A 12 -28.94 3.61 40.52
N VAL A 13 -30.25 3.72 40.77
CA VAL A 13 -30.98 5.00 40.76
C VAL A 13 -30.37 6.03 41.73
N GLU A 14 -29.79 5.57 42.82
CA GLU A 14 -29.12 6.42 43.81
C GLU A 14 -27.73 6.91 43.33
N GLN A 15 -26.99 6.07 42.60
CA GLN A 15 -25.75 6.47 41.94
C GLN A 15 -26.02 7.44 40.79
N GLN A 16 -27.06 7.22 39.99
CA GLN A 16 -27.48 8.13 38.93
C GLN A 16 -27.84 9.52 39.48
N ARG A 17 -28.52 9.59 40.63
CA ARG A 17 -28.85 10.87 41.29
C ARG A 17 -27.62 11.59 41.83
N ARG A 18 -26.67 10.88 42.42
CA ARG A 18 -25.40 11.47 42.90
C ARG A 18 -24.53 11.99 41.76
N ILE A 19 -24.52 11.26 40.65
CA ILE A 19 -23.84 11.63 39.40
C ILE A 19 -24.50 12.90 38.83
N ALA A 20 -25.83 12.91 38.68
CA ALA A 20 -26.55 14.09 38.19
C ALA A 20 -26.40 15.34 39.09
N ALA A 21 -26.16 15.17 40.40
CA ALA A 21 -25.93 16.28 41.33
C ALA A 21 -24.55 16.94 41.17
N ASN A 22 -23.57 16.24 40.57
CA ASN A 22 -22.21 16.73 40.33
C ASN A 22 -21.91 16.80 38.82
N GLU A 23 -22.77 17.52 38.09
CA GLU A 23 -22.68 17.67 36.63
C GLU A 23 -21.31 18.21 36.18
N THR A 24 -20.74 19.17 36.91
CA THR A 24 -19.43 19.77 36.58
C THR A 24 -18.27 18.78 36.73
N GLU A 25 -18.34 17.89 37.73
CA GLU A 25 -17.30 16.88 37.98
C GLU A 25 -17.32 15.78 36.90
N LEU A 26 -18.52 15.40 36.44
CA LEU A 26 -18.68 14.46 35.34
C LEU A 26 -18.16 14.97 34.01
N VAL A 27 -18.44 16.23 33.69
CA VAL A 27 -17.91 16.85 32.46
C VAL A 27 -16.39 16.76 32.46
N HIS A 28 -15.75 17.10 33.59
CA HIS A 28 -14.29 17.05 33.71
C HIS A 28 -13.72 15.62 33.59
N ILE A 29 -14.39 14.62 34.19
CA ILE A 29 -13.97 13.20 34.08
C ILE A 29 -14.14 12.69 32.65
N VAL A 30 -15.26 13.00 31.99
CA VAL A 30 -15.51 12.61 30.60
C VAL A 30 -14.51 13.27 29.66
N GLU A 31 -14.22 14.57 29.85
CA GLU A 31 -13.20 15.29 29.07
C GLU A 31 -11.81 14.68 29.24
N ALA A 32 -11.43 14.30 30.47
CA ALA A 32 -10.15 13.64 30.74
C ALA A 32 -10.04 12.28 30.02
N VAL A 33 -11.08 11.44 30.10
CA VAL A 33 -11.10 10.11 29.46
C VAL A 33 -11.12 10.23 27.94
N VAL A 34 -11.90 11.16 27.38
CA VAL A 34 -11.94 11.43 25.94
C VAL A 34 -10.57 11.91 25.44
N SER A 35 -9.92 12.80 26.19
CA SER A 35 -8.57 13.29 25.87
C SER A 35 -7.55 12.15 25.91
N GLU A 36 -7.60 11.28 26.92
CA GLU A 36 -6.71 10.13 27.03
C GLU A 36 -6.91 9.15 25.86
N LEU A 37 -8.16 8.84 25.50
CA LEU A 37 -8.48 7.98 24.36
C LEU A 37 -8.03 8.60 23.02
N ALA A 38 -8.17 9.92 22.85
CA ALA A 38 -7.68 10.64 21.67
C ALA A 38 -6.16 10.58 21.56
N THR A 39 -5.44 10.65 22.69
CA THR A 39 -3.97 10.51 22.70
C THR A 39 -3.50 9.08 22.45
N LYS A 40 -4.21 8.05 22.95
CA LYS A 40 -3.86 6.63 22.74
C LYS A 40 -4.05 6.16 21.29
N SER A 41 -4.97 6.78 20.53
CA SER A 41 -5.21 6.42 19.12
C SER A 41 -4.23 7.06 18.14
N SER A 42 -3.42 8.03 18.57
CA SER A 42 -2.47 8.69 17.68
C SER A 42 -1.11 8.02 17.85
N HIS A 43 -0.78 7.09 16.94
CA HIS A 43 0.63 6.80 16.66
C HIS A 43 1.35 8.15 16.57
N THR A 44 2.42 8.33 17.35
CA THR A 44 3.10 9.60 17.57
C THR A 44 3.40 10.32 16.25
N LEU A 45 2.48 11.15 15.79
CA LEU A 45 2.67 11.98 14.61
C LEU A 45 3.65 13.06 15.04
N ALA A 46 4.80 13.13 14.38
CA ALA A 46 5.76 14.18 14.60
C ALA A 46 5.09 15.53 14.32
N LYS A 47 4.99 16.40 15.33
CA LYS A 47 4.56 17.78 15.14
C LYS A 47 5.64 18.51 14.36
N VAL A 48 5.37 18.77 13.08
CA VAL A 48 6.22 19.61 12.24
C VAL A 48 5.83 21.07 12.52
N PRO A 49 6.74 21.91 13.06
CA PRO A 49 6.46 23.33 13.22
C PRO A 49 6.36 23.98 11.84
N VAL A 50 5.18 24.51 11.50
CA VAL A 50 4.95 25.25 10.26
C VAL A 50 4.93 26.73 10.59
N GLU A 51 5.98 27.46 10.22
CA GLU A 51 6.11 28.92 10.45
C GLU A 51 5.24 29.76 9.49
N LYS A 52 4.70 29.15 8.43
CA LYS A 52 3.87 29.83 7.43
C LYS A 52 2.42 29.37 7.52
N PHE A 53 1.50 30.23 7.08
CA PHE A 53 0.10 29.86 6.93
C PHE A 53 -0.02 28.59 6.09
N VAL A 54 -0.68 27.56 6.64
CA VAL A 54 -0.99 26.33 5.92
C VAL A 54 -2.04 26.67 4.87
N GLU A 55 -1.65 26.69 3.60
CA GLU A 55 -2.59 26.83 2.49
C GLU A 55 -3.38 25.52 2.38
N VAL A 56 -4.63 25.55 2.84
CA VAL A 56 -5.56 24.43 2.69
C VAL A 56 -6.15 24.49 1.28
N SER A 57 -5.43 23.94 0.30
CA SER A 57 -5.96 23.77 -1.05
C SER A 57 -6.80 22.49 -1.13
N GLN A 58 -8.10 22.65 -1.41
CA GLN A 58 -9.01 21.52 -1.71
C GLN A 58 -8.77 20.93 -3.12
N GLY A 59 -7.82 21.49 -3.88
CA GLY A 59 -7.63 21.19 -5.29
C GLY A 59 -8.84 21.57 -6.15
N MET A 60 -8.73 21.42 -7.48
CA MET A 60 -9.88 21.61 -8.40
C MET A 60 -10.83 20.40 -8.41
N GLY A 61 -10.53 19.35 -7.64
CA GLY A 61 -11.16 18.03 -7.81
C GLY A 61 -10.74 17.35 -9.12
N PRO A 62 -11.25 16.13 -9.39
CA PRO A 62 -10.88 15.34 -10.57
C PRO A 62 -11.46 15.86 -11.90
N GLY A 63 -12.13 17.02 -11.89
CA GLY A 63 -12.85 17.54 -13.04
C GLY A 63 -14.06 16.68 -13.42
N GLN A 64 -14.54 16.86 -14.65
CA GLN A 64 -15.67 16.10 -15.18
C GLN A 64 -15.24 14.69 -15.59
N LEU A 65 -15.97 13.67 -15.12
CA LEU A 65 -15.75 12.29 -15.52
C LEU A 65 -16.03 12.12 -17.02
N VAL A 66 -15.11 11.47 -17.72
CA VAL A 66 -15.25 11.09 -19.13
C VAL A 66 -15.62 9.62 -19.25
N ASP A 67 -16.30 9.26 -20.33
CA ASP A 67 -16.55 7.85 -20.66
C ASP A 67 -15.22 7.11 -20.92
N LYS A 68 -15.22 5.78 -20.73
CA LYS A 68 -14.03 4.93 -20.88
C LYS A 68 -13.43 4.98 -22.28
N ASP A 69 -14.24 5.05 -23.34
CA ASP A 69 -13.73 5.10 -24.71
C ASP A 69 -13.06 6.43 -25.01
N GLU A 70 -13.68 7.52 -24.56
CA GLU A 70 -13.13 8.86 -24.66
C GLU A 70 -11.84 8.99 -23.83
N GLY A 71 -11.84 8.47 -22.60
CA GLY A 71 -10.65 8.43 -21.76
C GLY A 71 -9.50 7.66 -22.41
N ARG A 72 -9.78 6.50 -23.01
CA ARG A 72 -8.77 5.72 -23.76
C ARG A 72 -8.21 6.49 -24.95
N ARG A 73 -9.07 7.18 -25.72
CA ARG A 73 -8.66 8.00 -26.86
C ARG A 73 -7.73 9.12 -26.43
N ARG A 74 -8.13 9.91 -25.42
CA ARG A 74 -7.30 10.99 -24.87
C ARG A 74 -5.96 10.47 -24.34
N LEU A 75 -5.98 9.38 -23.57
CA LEU A 75 -4.75 8.76 -23.07
C LEU A 75 -3.83 8.33 -24.21
N ALA A 76 -4.37 7.80 -25.32
CA ALA A 76 -3.57 7.39 -26.47
C ALA A 76 -2.89 8.58 -27.18
N GLU A 77 -3.49 9.76 -27.17
CA GLU A 77 -2.89 10.99 -27.72
C GLU A 77 -1.67 11.46 -26.93
N PHE A 78 -1.69 11.28 -25.59
CA PHE A 78 -0.59 11.68 -24.72
C PHE A 78 0.45 10.59 -24.46
N ALA A 79 0.07 9.31 -24.58
CA ALA A 79 0.93 8.19 -24.22
C ALA A 79 2.09 8.01 -25.21
N LYS A 80 3.32 8.02 -24.70
CA LYS A 80 4.52 7.74 -25.49
C LYS A 80 4.90 6.25 -25.36
N PRO A 81 5.05 5.51 -26.47
CA PRO A 81 5.61 4.16 -26.44
C PRO A 81 6.97 4.18 -25.76
N THR A 82 7.10 3.47 -24.64
CA THR A 82 8.33 3.38 -23.85
C THR A 82 8.77 1.92 -23.80
N ARG A 83 10.07 1.66 -23.89
CA ARG A 83 10.56 0.27 -23.81
C ARG A 83 10.37 -0.24 -22.40
N ILE A 84 10.15 -1.54 -22.26
CA ILE A 84 9.95 -2.14 -20.94
C ILE A 84 11.20 -1.99 -20.09
N GLU A 85 12.37 -2.12 -20.71
CA GLU A 85 13.67 -2.00 -20.05
C GLU A 85 13.88 -0.62 -19.41
N ASP A 86 13.30 0.44 -19.98
CA ASP A 86 13.50 1.83 -19.53
C ASP A 86 12.87 2.09 -18.15
N TRP A 87 11.84 1.34 -17.77
CA TRP A 87 11.14 1.52 -16.49
C TRP A 87 11.18 0.28 -15.60
N ALA A 88 11.29 -0.92 -16.18
CA ALA A 88 11.35 -2.17 -15.42
C ALA A 88 12.79 -2.57 -15.04
N GLY A 89 13.80 -1.86 -15.57
CA GLY A 89 15.21 -2.22 -15.46
C GLY A 89 15.58 -3.38 -16.38
N ALA A 90 16.70 -4.05 -16.08
CA ALA A 90 17.16 -5.18 -16.88
C ALA A 90 16.13 -6.33 -16.85
N VAL A 91 15.67 -6.77 -18.01
CA VAL A 91 14.73 -7.89 -18.17
C VAL A 91 15.34 -9.01 -19.00
N ALA A 92 14.87 -10.23 -18.80
CA ALA A 92 15.30 -11.40 -19.56
C ALA A 92 14.13 -12.30 -19.94
N GLY A 93 14.24 -12.98 -21.08
CA GLY A 93 13.29 -14.03 -21.45
C GLY A 93 13.58 -15.35 -20.73
N PRO A 94 12.66 -16.35 -20.81
CA PRO A 94 12.88 -17.66 -20.20
C PRO A 94 14.20 -18.35 -20.60
N GLY A 95 14.58 -18.28 -21.87
CA GLY A 95 15.82 -18.90 -22.35
C GLY A 95 17.08 -18.21 -21.84
N ASP A 96 17.05 -16.89 -21.63
CA ASP A 96 18.18 -16.15 -21.09
C ASP A 96 18.32 -16.37 -19.57
N ILE A 97 17.19 -16.48 -18.86
CA ILE A 97 17.14 -16.85 -17.44
C ILE A 97 17.72 -18.24 -17.22
N GLU A 98 17.35 -19.20 -18.07
CA GLU A 98 17.89 -20.56 -18.02
C GLU A 98 19.40 -20.58 -18.21
N LYS A 99 19.93 -19.84 -19.19
CA LYS A 99 21.37 -19.72 -19.42
C LYS A 99 22.09 -19.00 -18.27
N LYS A 100 21.50 -17.94 -17.73
CA LYS A 100 22.15 -17.06 -16.74
C LYS A 100 22.13 -17.65 -15.33
N PHE A 101 21.03 -18.30 -14.95
CA PHE A 101 20.79 -18.75 -13.58
C PHE A 101 20.64 -20.27 -13.44
N GLY A 102 20.61 -21.03 -14.55
CA GLY A 102 20.35 -22.47 -14.52
C GLY A 102 18.89 -22.83 -14.20
N THR A 103 18.01 -21.85 -14.07
CA THR A 103 16.59 -22.05 -13.76
C THR A 103 15.88 -22.59 -15.00
N LYS A 104 15.41 -23.85 -14.94
CA LYS A 104 14.66 -24.48 -16.02
C LYS A 104 13.41 -23.66 -16.37
N ARG A 105 13.04 -23.64 -17.66
CA ARG A 105 11.85 -22.91 -18.14
C ARG A 105 10.55 -23.37 -17.47
N SER A 106 10.41 -24.65 -17.19
CA SER A 106 9.26 -25.21 -16.46
C SER A 106 9.18 -24.64 -15.05
N THR A 107 10.30 -24.60 -14.33
CA THR A 107 10.38 -24.01 -13.00
C THR A 107 10.01 -22.53 -13.01
N LEU A 108 10.53 -21.76 -13.96
CA LEU A 108 10.15 -20.36 -14.13
C LEU A 108 8.66 -20.20 -14.45
N HIS A 109 8.10 -21.06 -15.29
CA HIS A 109 6.68 -21.08 -15.61
C HIS A 109 5.82 -21.36 -14.38
N ASP A 110 6.19 -22.33 -13.55
CA ASP A 110 5.50 -22.65 -12.30
C ASP A 110 5.57 -21.49 -11.30
N TRP A 111 6.72 -20.82 -11.22
CA TRP A 111 6.91 -19.63 -10.37
C TRP A 111 6.03 -18.48 -10.83
N HIS A 112 5.97 -18.23 -12.14
CA HIS A 112 5.10 -17.21 -12.72
C HIS A 112 3.62 -17.53 -12.47
N LYS A 113 3.20 -18.78 -12.71
CA LYS A 113 1.80 -19.23 -12.55
C LYS A 113 1.29 -19.02 -11.12
N ARG A 114 2.14 -19.19 -10.10
CA ARG A 114 1.76 -18.97 -8.70
C ARG A 114 2.04 -17.54 -8.18
N GLY A 115 2.45 -16.61 -9.06
CA GLY A 115 2.75 -15.23 -8.71
C GLY A 115 4.07 -15.03 -7.94
N ALA A 116 4.93 -16.05 -7.83
CA ALA A 116 6.24 -15.92 -7.19
C ALA A 116 7.25 -15.15 -8.05
N VAL A 117 6.97 -14.99 -9.34
CA VAL A 117 7.73 -14.18 -10.28
C VAL A 117 6.75 -13.33 -11.08
N ILE A 118 7.08 -12.06 -11.28
CA ILE A 118 6.34 -11.13 -12.14
C ILE A 118 6.90 -11.21 -13.56
N GLY A 119 6.04 -11.65 -14.48
CA GLY A 119 6.25 -11.57 -15.92
C GLY A 119 5.59 -10.31 -16.50
N LEU A 120 6.32 -9.56 -17.31
CA LEU A 120 5.83 -8.40 -18.04
C LEU A 120 5.65 -8.75 -19.52
N LEU A 121 4.49 -8.44 -20.08
CA LEU A 121 4.24 -8.62 -21.51
C LEU A 121 5.06 -7.64 -22.35
N LYS A 122 5.95 -8.18 -23.18
CA LYS A 122 6.68 -7.52 -24.26
C LYS A 122 6.01 -7.83 -25.59
N GLY A 123 5.33 -6.82 -26.15
CA GLY A 123 4.39 -7.02 -27.26
C GLY A 123 3.14 -7.75 -26.77
N GLU A 124 2.55 -8.59 -27.63
CA GLU A 124 1.24 -9.20 -27.34
C GLU A 124 1.31 -10.51 -26.57
N ARG A 125 2.38 -11.30 -26.74
CA ARG A 125 2.41 -12.70 -26.28
C ARG A 125 3.64 -13.08 -25.46
N LYS A 126 4.76 -12.35 -25.60
CA LYS A 126 6.03 -12.75 -24.99
C LYS A 126 6.14 -12.14 -23.60
N HIS A 127 6.43 -12.98 -22.60
CA HIS A 127 6.76 -12.49 -21.26
C HIS A 127 8.27 -12.30 -21.14
N VAL A 128 8.65 -11.18 -20.55
CA VAL A 128 9.99 -10.90 -20.06
C VAL A 128 9.93 -10.72 -18.55
N PHE A 129 11.00 -11.06 -17.87
CA PHE A 129 11.04 -11.08 -16.41
C PHE A 129 12.12 -10.11 -15.94
N PRO A 130 11.77 -9.09 -15.16
CA PRO A 130 12.76 -8.22 -14.54
C PRO A 130 13.76 -9.02 -13.71
N LEU A 131 15.05 -8.80 -13.94
CA LEU A 131 16.12 -9.56 -13.30
C LEU A 131 16.29 -9.21 -11.82
N ALA A 132 15.89 -8.00 -11.42
CA ALA A 132 16.05 -7.53 -10.06
C ALA A 132 15.21 -8.31 -9.03
N GLN A 133 14.22 -9.10 -9.47
CA GLN A 133 13.40 -9.96 -8.60
C GLN A 133 14.05 -11.30 -8.26
N PHE A 134 15.24 -11.59 -8.81
CA PHE A 134 15.98 -12.82 -8.52
C PHE A 134 17.17 -12.54 -7.60
N VAL A 135 17.37 -13.44 -6.64
CA VAL A 135 18.57 -13.55 -5.79
C VAL A 135 19.11 -14.96 -5.99
N ASP A 136 20.35 -15.07 -6.48
CA ASP A 136 21.01 -16.36 -6.79
C ASP A 136 20.15 -17.31 -7.64
N GLY A 137 19.42 -16.75 -8.61
CA GLY A 137 18.57 -17.51 -9.53
C GLY A 137 17.21 -17.94 -8.97
N ARG A 138 16.90 -17.61 -7.72
CA ARG A 138 15.59 -17.84 -7.10
C ARG A 138 14.79 -16.54 -6.97
N PRO A 139 13.45 -16.58 -7.03
CA PRO A 139 12.65 -15.39 -6.79
C PRO A 139 12.82 -14.92 -5.35
N VAL A 140 12.79 -13.61 -5.17
CA VAL A 140 12.66 -12.99 -3.86
C VAL A 140 11.38 -13.52 -3.18
N GLU A 141 11.48 -13.84 -1.89
CA GLU A 141 10.35 -14.36 -1.12
C GLU A 141 9.26 -13.28 -0.93
N GLY A 142 8.01 -13.72 -0.75
CA GLY A 142 6.88 -12.82 -0.53
C GLY A 142 6.22 -12.26 -1.80
N MET A 143 6.82 -12.44 -2.97
CA MET A 143 6.27 -11.94 -4.24
C MET A 143 4.85 -12.43 -4.52
N ALA A 144 4.55 -13.69 -4.17
CA ALA A 144 3.23 -14.27 -4.36
C ALA A 144 2.16 -13.60 -3.48
N GLN A 145 2.51 -13.18 -2.27
CA GLN A 145 1.63 -12.44 -1.37
C GLN A 145 1.36 -11.04 -1.94
N ILE A 146 2.39 -10.32 -2.38
CA ILE A 146 2.24 -9.00 -3.01
C ILE A 146 1.35 -9.07 -4.25
N MET A 147 1.53 -10.10 -5.07
CA MET A 147 0.69 -10.31 -6.25
C MET A 147 -0.78 -10.60 -5.91
N ARG A 148 -1.08 -11.17 -4.73
CA ARG A 148 -2.46 -11.35 -4.26
C ARG A 148 -3.12 -10.05 -3.81
N ILE A 149 -2.35 -9.05 -3.40
CA ILE A 149 -2.88 -7.74 -2.99
C ILE A 149 -3.06 -6.86 -4.23
N ILE A 150 -2.01 -6.72 -5.05
CA ILE A 150 -2.01 -5.74 -6.16
C ILE A 150 -2.68 -6.29 -7.43
N HIS A 151 -2.67 -7.61 -7.63
CA HIS A 151 -3.25 -8.35 -8.78
C HIS A 151 -2.64 -8.04 -10.16
N ASN A 152 -2.28 -6.79 -10.46
CA ASN A 152 -1.76 -6.37 -11.76
C ASN A 152 -0.22 -6.44 -11.81
N PRO A 153 0.40 -7.25 -12.70
CA PRO A 153 1.85 -7.42 -12.77
C PRO A 153 2.64 -6.14 -13.03
N ARG A 154 2.14 -5.24 -13.89
CA ARG A 154 2.83 -3.97 -14.22
C ARG A 154 2.80 -3.01 -13.04
N VAL A 155 1.63 -2.87 -12.40
CA VAL A 155 1.46 -2.01 -11.23
C VAL A 155 2.29 -2.55 -10.06
N ALA A 156 2.24 -3.86 -9.82
CA ALA A 156 3.03 -4.50 -8.78
C ALA A 156 4.54 -4.29 -8.99
N TRP A 157 5.04 -4.51 -10.21
CA TRP A 157 6.46 -4.27 -10.48
C TRP A 157 6.85 -2.82 -10.25
N ARG A 158 6.05 -1.88 -10.77
CA ARG A 158 6.31 -0.45 -10.59
C ARG A 158 6.33 -0.05 -9.12
N TRP A 159 5.36 -0.53 -8.36
CA TRP A 159 5.27 -0.27 -6.93
C TRP A 159 6.45 -0.85 -6.15
N LEU A 160 6.92 -2.05 -6.50
CA LEU A 160 8.08 -2.70 -5.90
C LEU A 160 9.39 -1.96 -6.14
N THR A 161 9.54 -1.29 -7.29
CA THR A 161 10.76 -0.57 -7.67
C THR A 161 10.77 0.90 -7.28
N ASP A 162 9.61 1.50 -7.01
CA ASP A 162 9.50 2.90 -6.63
C ASP A 162 9.82 3.10 -5.14
N LEU A 163 10.50 4.20 -4.81
CA LEU A 163 10.78 4.57 -3.43
C LEU A 163 9.49 4.85 -2.66
N LYS A 164 9.39 4.31 -1.46
CA LYS A 164 8.26 4.48 -0.55
C LYS A 164 8.74 5.17 0.73
N PRO A 165 8.42 6.47 0.91
CA PRO A 165 8.76 7.19 2.14
C PRO A 165 8.22 6.52 3.40
N SER A 166 7.09 5.80 3.31
CA SER A 166 6.46 5.07 4.41
C SER A 166 7.31 3.95 5.00
N ILE A 167 8.18 3.33 4.21
CA ILE A 167 9.05 2.23 4.65
C ILE A 167 10.55 2.57 4.53
N GLY A 168 10.91 3.75 4.03
CA GLY A 168 12.28 4.23 3.97
C GLY A 168 13.15 3.60 2.86
N GLY A 169 12.53 3.14 1.76
CA GLY A 169 13.24 2.48 0.67
C GLY A 169 12.30 1.94 -0.40
N THR A 170 12.81 1.10 -1.31
CA THR A 170 11.94 0.38 -2.27
C THR A 170 11.40 -0.90 -1.63
N PRO A 171 10.13 -1.28 -1.86
CA PRO A 171 9.60 -2.52 -1.32
C PRO A 171 10.41 -3.76 -1.75
N LEU A 172 10.96 -3.77 -2.98
CA LEU A 172 11.82 -4.85 -3.46
C LEU A 172 13.11 -5.02 -2.62
N GLU A 173 13.74 -3.93 -2.19
CA GLU A 173 14.91 -3.99 -1.31
C GLU A 173 14.56 -4.50 0.09
N HIS A 174 13.39 -4.13 0.61
CA HIS A 174 12.91 -4.66 1.89
C HIS A 174 12.64 -6.16 1.80
N LEU A 175 12.02 -6.64 0.72
CA LEU A 175 11.83 -8.06 0.50
C LEU A 175 13.16 -8.82 0.41
N LYS A 176 14.17 -8.28 -0.27
CA LYS A 176 15.51 -8.88 -0.33
C LYS A 176 16.20 -8.96 1.04
N LYS A 177 15.88 -8.04 1.95
CA LYS A 177 16.38 -8.04 3.34
C LYS A 177 15.56 -8.95 4.27
N GLY A 178 14.51 -9.61 3.76
CA GLY A 178 13.63 -10.46 4.56
C GLY A 178 12.55 -9.69 5.34
N ASN A 179 12.38 -8.38 5.10
CA ASN A 179 11.41 -7.54 5.79
C ASN A 179 10.02 -7.66 5.16
N LEU A 180 9.48 -8.89 5.10
CA LEU A 180 8.22 -9.19 4.40
C LEU A 180 7.03 -8.44 5.00
N GLU A 181 6.84 -8.52 6.32
CA GLU A 181 5.68 -7.93 7.01
C GLU A 181 5.55 -6.42 6.73
N VAL A 182 6.66 -5.68 6.78
CA VAL A 182 6.69 -4.23 6.48
C VAL A 182 6.20 -3.94 5.06
N VAL A 183 6.54 -4.81 4.10
CA VAL A 183 6.13 -4.67 2.70
C VAL A 183 4.66 -5.06 2.52
N LEU A 184 4.17 -6.08 3.23
CA LEU A 184 2.76 -6.46 3.21
C LEU A 184 1.88 -5.36 3.82
N ASP A 185 2.25 -4.82 4.98
CA ASP A 185 1.53 -3.71 5.62
C ASP A 185 1.47 -2.47 4.71
N ALA A 186 2.56 -2.19 3.99
CA ALA A 186 2.59 -1.10 3.03
C ALA A 186 1.72 -1.38 1.79
N ALA A 187 1.71 -2.63 1.30
CA ALA A 187 0.89 -3.01 0.16
C ALA A 187 -0.61 -2.96 0.49
N GLU A 188 -1.02 -3.45 1.65
CA GLU A 188 -2.42 -3.38 2.11
C GLU A 188 -2.88 -1.94 2.31
N ARG A 189 -2.02 -1.06 2.82
CA ARG A 189 -2.35 0.37 2.94
C ARG A 189 -2.59 1.03 1.58
N ASP A 190 -1.81 0.66 0.57
CA ASP A 190 -1.82 1.31 -0.73
C ASP A 190 -2.88 0.72 -1.70
N PHE A 191 -3.29 -0.54 -1.50
CA PHE A 191 -4.15 -1.28 -2.44
C PHE A 191 -5.26 -2.12 -1.81
N GLY A 192 -5.26 -2.30 -0.49
CA GLY A 192 -6.27 -3.07 0.26
C GLY A 192 -7.59 -2.33 0.48
#